data_AF-A0A7H9VIK7-F1
#
_entry.id   AF-A0A7H9VIK7-F1
#
_cell.length_a   1.000
_cell.length_b   1.000
_cell.length_c   1.000
_cell.angle_alpha   90.00
_cell.angle_beta   90.00
_cell.angle_gamma   90.00
#
_symmetry.space_group_name_H-M   'P 1'
#
loop_
_entity.id
_entity.type
_entity.pdbx_description
1 polymer ?
#
loop_
_entity_poly.entity_id
_entity_poly.type
_entity_poly.pdbx_seq_one_letter_code
_entity_poly.pdbx_strand_id
1 'polypeptide(L)'
;MRRSRKAQQTRTALVAGGAGFLGSHLCEALFGIGYRVICIDNFLTGRMENITPLIGQSRFRLIEQDICSPLELGEPVDRVFNLACAASPPRYQADPVHTTRTCVVGSLNLLELAVRDGARFLQASTSEVYGDPEQHPQREDYLGHVNCTGPRACYDEGKRTAETLCFDYLRADRADVRVARIFNTYGPRMDPADGRIVSNLVMQALEKRPMTIFGDGRQTRSFCYVTDLVEGLLRLMDIEPNPRQPINLGNPGEFTVLELASLVRELTGTRSPVKFLPLPEDDPRRRRPDIARAKELLGWAPKVPLRQGLLQTVVYFAELEGSATVSPAAATNRSGADGLETGSPQDPDASRVLFTEAEHPTEILVGPDNRHGERSRAVEAISQGHRADGGRGNRRLPATSLHHLPRMLRQPDDDASSTRRSRNHPRAGS
;
A
#
# COMPACT_ATOMS: atom_id res chain seq x y z
N MET A 1 -10.76 -48.81 -16.01
CA MET A 1 -10.49 -47.85 -14.93
C MET A 1 -10.36 -46.44 -15.50
N ARG A 2 -11.44 -45.66 -15.46
CA ARG A 2 -11.49 -44.25 -15.91
C ARG A 2 -10.81 -43.36 -14.86
N ARG A 3 -9.55 -42.97 -15.08
CA ARG A 3 -9.00 -41.78 -14.40
C ARG A 3 -9.72 -40.57 -14.98
N SER A 4 -10.69 -40.06 -14.22
CA SER A 4 -11.41 -38.83 -14.52
C SER A 4 -10.41 -37.70 -14.74
N ARG A 5 -10.39 -37.14 -15.95
CA ARG A 5 -9.88 -35.80 -16.23
C ARG A 5 -10.81 -34.81 -15.50
N LYS A 6 -10.64 -34.62 -14.19
CA LYS A 6 -11.06 -33.38 -13.56
C LYS A 6 -10.20 -32.30 -14.22
N ALA A 7 -10.81 -31.45 -15.06
CA ALA A 7 -10.18 -30.21 -15.48
C ALA A 7 -9.62 -29.56 -14.22
N GLN A 8 -8.31 -29.34 -14.20
CA GLN A 8 -7.65 -28.71 -13.06
C GLN A 8 -8.26 -27.33 -12.96
N GLN A 9 -9.14 -27.14 -11.97
CA GLN A 9 -9.97 -25.95 -11.87
C GLN A 9 -9.05 -24.75 -11.74
N THR A 10 -9.14 -23.82 -12.69
CA THR A 10 -8.32 -22.61 -12.73
C THR A 10 -8.54 -21.84 -11.43
N ARG A 11 -7.48 -21.68 -10.63
CA ARG A 11 -7.55 -20.90 -9.39
C ARG A 11 -7.76 -19.42 -9.70
N THR A 12 -8.54 -18.75 -8.87
CA THR A 12 -8.83 -17.32 -8.99
C THR A 12 -8.11 -16.54 -7.89
N ALA A 13 -7.33 -15.54 -8.30
CA ALA A 13 -6.68 -14.59 -7.39
C ALA A 13 -7.31 -13.20 -7.57
N LEU A 14 -7.66 -12.57 -6.46
CA LEU A 14 -8.04 -11.17 -6.41
C LEU A 14 -6.82 -10.33 -6.02
N VAL A 15 -6.59 -9.25 -6.76
CA VAL A 15 -5.55 -8.25 -6.46
C VAL A 15 -6.23 -6.90 -6.29
N ALA A 16 -6.37 -6.46 -5.03
CA ALA A 16 -6.84 -5.11 -4.72
C ALA A 16 -5.67 -4.13 -4.85
N GLY A 17 -5.87 -3.00 -5.52
CA GLY A 17 -4.79 -2.11 -5.97
C GLY A 17 -4.04 -2.68 -7.18
N GLY A 18 -4.70 -3.53 -7.97
CA GLY A 18 -4.10 -4.29 -9.07
C GLY A 18 -3.66 -3.43 -10.27
N ALA A 19 -4.12 -2.18 -10.38
CA ALA A 19 -3.68 -1.24 -11.41
C ALA A 19 -2.55 -0.30 -10.92
N GLY A 20 -2.11 -0.45 -9.67
CA GLY A 20 -0.95 0.25 -9.13
C GLY A 20 0.39 -0.32 -9.63
N PHE A 21 1.48 0.31 -9.17
CA PHE A 21 2.85 -0.12 -9.48
C PHE A 21 3.06 -1.61 -9.18
N LEU A 22 3.02 -2.01 -7.91
CA LEU A 22 3.27 -3.41 -7.53
C LEU A 22 2.14 -4.35 -7.96
N GLY A 23 0.89 -3.88 -7.90
CA GLY A 23 -0.29 -4.66 -8.23
C GLY A 23 -0.29 -5.15 -9.67
N SER A 24 0.10 -4.30 -10.63
CA SER A 24 0.12 -4.68 -12.04
C SER A 24 1.16 -5.76 -12.36
N HIS A 25 2.37 -5.64 -11.80
CA HIS A 25 3.39 -6.70 -11.91
C HIS A 25 2.92 -8.01 -11.26
N LEU A 26 2.22 -7.93 -10.12
CA LEU A 26 1.63 -9.11 -9.47
C LEU A 26 0.52 -9.75 -10.31
N CYS A 27 -0.36 -8.94 -10.92
CA CYS A 27 -1.39 -9.40 -11.84
C CYS A 27 -0.77 -10.18 -13.01
N GLU A 28 0.28 -9.65 -13.64
CA GLU A 28 0.98 -10.32 -14.73
C GLU A 28 1.66 -11.62 -14.27
N ALA A 29 2.33 -11.60 -13.12
CA ALA A 29 2.97 -12.79 -12.56
C ALA A 29 1.95 -13.90 -12.28
N LEU A 30 0.82 -13.57 -11.64
CA LEU A 30 -0.29 -14.51 -11.38
C LEU A 30 -0.89 -15.06 -12.68
N PHE A 31 -1.11 -14.18 -13.66
CA PHE A 31 -1.65 -14.57 -14.96
C PHE A 31 -0.71 -15.54 -15.69
N GLY A 32 0.61 -15.28 -15.63
CA GLY A 32 1.67 -16.09 -16.22
C GLY A 32 1.80 -17.48 -15.60
N ILE A 33 1.53 -17.63 -14.30
CA ILE A 33 1.50 -18.94 -13.61
C ILE A 33 0.12 -19.63 -13.67
N GLY A 34 -0.80 -19.13 -14.50
CA GLY A 34 -2.05 -19.82 -14.83
C GLY A 34 -3.27 -19.44 -13.99
N TYR A 35 -3.20 -18.44 -13.10
CA TYR A 35 -4.37 -17.98 -12.34
C TYR A 35 -5.34 -17.21 -13.23
N ARG A 36 -6.63 -17.31 -12.92
CA ARG A 36 -7.60 -16.27 -13.27
C ARG A 36 -7.38 -15.10 -12.30
N VAL A 37 -7.33 -13.88 -12.82
CA VAL A 37 -7.01 -12.67 -12.04
C VAL A 37 -8.20 -11.72 -12.04
N ILE A 38 -8.66 -11.35 -10.85
CA ILE A 38 -9.60 -10.25 -10.63
C ILE A 38 -8.79 -9.06 -10.11
N CYS A 39 -8.67 -8.00 -10.91
CA CYS A 39 -8.09 -6.73 -10.49
C CYS A 39 -9.20 -5.83 -9.93
N ILE A 40 -9.04 -5.36 -8.70
CA ILE A 40 -9.90 -4.31 -8.12
C ILE A 40 -9.06 -3.06 -7.93
N ASP A 41 -9.50 -1.94 -8.48
CA ASP A 41 -8.83 -0.65 -8.33
C ASP A 41 -9.85 0.48 -8.48
N ASN A 42 -9.65 1.60 -7.78
CA ASN A 42 -10.48 2.81 -7.95
C ASN A 42 -9.74 3.89 -8.76
N PHE A 43 -8.54 3.59 -9.26
CA PHE A 43 -7.67 4.47 -10.02
C PHE A 43 -7.31 5.78 -9.30
N LEU A 44 -7.39 5.82 -7.96
CA LEU A 44 -6.93 6.98 -7.18
C LEU A 44 -5.44 7.26 -7.40
N THR A 45 -4.64 6.19 -7.45
CA THR A 45 -3.21 6.26 -7.83
C THR A 45 -2.82 5.18 -8.85
N GLY A 46 -3.66 4.17 -9.05
CA GLY A 46 -3.52 3.20 -10.13
C GLY A 46 -3.75 3.82 -11.50
N ARG A 47 -3.33 3.13 -12.55
CA ARG A 47 -3.40 3.60 -13.94
C ARG A 47 -3.87 2.48 -14.85
N MET A 48 -4.76 2.79 -15.79
CA MET A 48 -5.28 1.81 -16.75
C MET A 48 -4.15 1.22 -17.60
N GLU A 49 -3.16 2.05 -17.95
CA GLU A 49 -1.99 1.70 -18.76
C GLU A 49 -1.17 0.56 -18.14
N ASN A 50 -1.17 0.45 -16.80
CA ASN A 50 -0.43 -0.58 -16.09
C ASN A 50 -1.02 -1.98 -16.30
N ILE A 51 -2.31 -2.08 -16.64
CA ILE A 51 -3.03 -3.35 -16.82
C ILE A 51 -3.53 -3.56 -18.25
N THR A 52 -3.30 -2.60 -19.16
CA THR A 52 -3.66 -2.72 -20.59
C THR A 52 -3.23 -4.07 -21.21
N PRO A 53 -2.04 -4.64 -20.94
CA PRO A 53 -1.65 -5.94 -21.49
C PRO A 53 -2.60 -7.10 -21.12
N LEU A 54 -3.34 -6.98 -20.02
CA LEU A 54 -4.26 -8.00 -19.52
C LEU A 54 -5.73 -7.74 -19.90
N ILE A 55 -6.06 -6.53 -20.35
CA ILE A 55 -7.42 -6.19 -20.77
C ILE A 55 -7.83 -7.04 -21.98
N GLY A 56 -9.07 -7.56 -21.96
CA GLY A 56 -9.62 -8.43 -22.99
C GLY A 56 -9.20 -9.90 -22.89
N GLN A 57 -8.29 -10.26 -21.98
CA GLN A 57 -7.91 -11.66 -21.74
C GLN A 57 -9.04 -12.40 -21.01
N SER A 58 -9.36 -13.63 -21.44
CA SER A 58 -10.47 -14.44 -20.87
C SER A 58 -10.31 -14.79 -19.39
N ARG A 59 -9.08 -14.77 -18.87
CA ARG A 59 -8.74 -15.03 -17.47
C ARG A 59 -8.50 -13.75 -16.66
N PHE A 60 -8.80 -12.57 -17.19
CA PHE A 60 -8.64 -11.31 -16.49
C PHE A 60 -9.99 -10.59 -16.37
N ARG A 61 -10.30 -10.09 -15.17
CA ARG A 61 -11.48 -9.26 -14.91
C ARG A 61 -11.05 -8.02 -14.15
N LEU A 62 -11.39 -6.85 -14.67
CA LEU A 62 -11.26 -5.58 -13.96
C LEU A 62 -12.59 -5.25 -13.25
N ILE A 63 -12.51 -4.79 -12.01
CA ILE A 63 -13.60 -4.19 -11.25
C ILE A 63 -13.12 -2.82 -10.79
N GLU A 64 -13.72 -1.76 -11.34
CA GLU A 64 -13.44 -0.39 -10.93
C GLU A 64 -14.25 -0.06 -9.68
N GLN A 65 -13.62 -0.17 -8.50
CA GLN A 65 -14.29 0.01 -7.23
C GLN A 65 -13.32 0.36 -6.10
N ASP A 66 -13.77 1.21 -5.18
CA ASP A 66 -13.11 1.45 -3.89
C ASP A 66 -13.39 0.31 -2.90
N ILE A 67 -12.34 -0.27 -2.34
CA ILE A 67 -12.45 -1.38 -1.37
C ILE A 67 -13.07 -0.97 -0.04
N CYS A 68 -13.19 0.33 0.26
CA CYS A 68 -13.93 0.81 1.43
C CYS A 68 -15.43 0.49 1.35
N SER A 69 -15.95 0.25 0.14
CA SER A 69 -17.31 -0.21 -0.09
C SER A 69 -17.40 -1.75 -0.04
N PRO A 70 -18.54 -2.33 0.38
CA PRO A 70 -18.75 -3.79 0.34
C PRO A 70 -18.49 -4.38 -1.05
N LEU A 71 -17.90 -5.58 -1.09
CA LEU A 71 -17.48 -6.25 -2.33
C LEU A 71 -18.36 -7.46 -2.65
N GLU A 72 -19.07 -7.39 -3.77
CA GLU A 72 -19.85 -8.50 -4.32
C GLU A 72 -19.26 -8.97 -5.65
N LEU A 73 -18.47 -10.05 -5.60
CA LEU A 73 -17.81 -10.57 -6.80
C LEU A 73 -18.74 -11.43 -7.67
N GLY A 74 -19.77 -12.04 -7.07
CA GLY A 74 -20.63 -13.05 -7.69
C GLY A 74 -19.96 -14.40 -7.92
N GLU A 75 -18.71 -14.56 -7.48
CA GLU A 75 -17.89 -15.77 -7.64
C GLU A 75 -16.88 -15.86 -6.48
N PRO A 76 -16.49 -17.08 -6.05
CA PRO A 76 -15.50 -17.26 -5.00
C PRO A 76 -14.08 -17.03 -5.53
N VAL A 77 -13.16 -16.67 -4.62
CA VAL A 77 -11.71 -16.54 -4.91
C VAL A 77 -10.88 -17.48 -4.04
N ASP A 78 -9.73 -17.94 -4.54
CA ASP A 78 -8.81 -18.82 -3.80
C ASP A 78 -7.74 -18.03 -3.02
N ARG A 79 -7.41 -16.82 -3.51
CA ARG A 79 -6.35 -15.96 -3.01
C ARG A 79 -6.78 -14.50 -3.06
N VAL A 80 -6.49 -13.75 -2.01
CA VAL A 80 -6.69 -12.29 -1.95
C VAL A 80 -5.35 -11.63 -1.64
N PHE A 81 -4.87 -10.80 -2.55
CA PHE A 81 -3.71 -9.93 -2.35
C PHE A 81 -4.20 -8.50 -2.14
N ASN A 82 -4.08 -7.99 -0.91
CA ASN A 82 -4.46 -6.62 -0.59
C ASN A 82 -3.26 -5.67 -0.72
N LEU A 83 -3.15 -5.00 -1.88
CA LEU A 83 -2.16 -3.96 -2.16
C LEU A 83 -2.78 -2.56 -2.25
N ALA A 84 -4.10 -2.44 -2.07
CA ALA A 84 -4.82 -1.18 -2.19
C ALA A 84 -4.50 -0.25 -1.02
N CYS A 85 -3.75 0.81 -1.32
CA CYS A 85 -3.54 2.01 -0.49
C CYS A 85 -2.66 2.98 -1.28
N ALA A 86 -2.90 4.28 -1.20
CA ALA A 86 -1.90 5.26 -1.62
C ALA A 86 -0.61 5.03 -0.81
N ALA A 87 0.54 4.96 -1.48
CA ALA A 87 1.79 4.50 -0.86
C ALA A 87 2.88 5.57 -0.74
N SER A 88 2.78 6.68 -1.47
CA SER A 88 3.76 7.76 -1.38
C SER A 88 3.27 8.89 -0.46
N PRO A 89 4.17 9.54 0.30
CA PRO A 89 3.81 10.61 1.23
C PRO A 89 2.87 11.67 0.69
N PRO A 90 3.15 12.32 -0.46
CA PRO A 90 2.23 13.34 -0.97
C PRO A 90 0.85 12.78 -1.32
N ARG A 91 0.75 11.49 -1.69
CA ARG A 91 -0.52 10.87 -2.10
C ARG A 91 -1.38 10.43 -0.93
N TYR A 92 -0.81 9.80 0.10
CA TYR A 92 -1.59 9.37 1.26
C TYR A 92 -1.94 10.52 2.21
N GLN A 93 -1.20 11.64 2.13
CA GLN A 93 -1.53 12.85 2.89
C GLN A 93 -2.57 13.74 2.19
N ALA A 94 -2.83 13.53 0.90
CA ALA A 94 -3.80 14.32 0.15
C ALA A 94 -5.23 14.13 0.68
N ASP A 95 -5.58 12.90 1.07
CA ASP A 95 -6.80 12.59 1.81
C ASP A 95 -6.46 11.59 2.95
N PRO A 96 -6.08 12.09 4.14
CA PRO A 96 -5.67 11.25 5.25
C PRO A 96 -6.83 10.44 5.84
N VAL A 97 -8.07 10.93 5.71
CA VAL A 97 -9.27 10.23 6.19
C VAL A 97 -9.54 9.03 5.28
N HIS A 98 -9.52 9.22 3.96
CA HIS A 98 -9.65 8.14 2.99
C HIS A 98 -8.54 7.10 3.15
N THR A 99 -7.28 7.54 3.29
CA THR A 99 -6.14 6.65 3.53
C THR A 99 -6.36 5.74 4.73
N THR A 100 -6.80 6.31 5.85
CA THR A 100 -7.10 5.54 7.08
C THR A 100 -8.23 4.55 6.83
N ARG A 101 -9.32 4.98 6.15
CA ARG A 101 -10.44 4.11 5.80
C ARG A 101 -10.03 2.97 4.87
N THR A 102 -9.21 3.23 3.85
CA THR A 102 -8.69 2.19 2.95
C THR A 102 -7.86 1.17 3.71
N CYS A 103 -6.97 1.63 4.60
CA CYS A 103 -6.15 0.74 5.42
C CYS A 103 -6.99 -0.13 6.36
N VAL A 104 -8.03 0.42 6.99
CA VAL A 104 -8.78 -0.29 8.04
C VAL A 104 -10.06 -0.92 7.49
N VAL A 105 -11.01 -0.12 7.01
CA VAL A 105 -12.30 -0.59 6.49
C VAL A 105 -12.11 -1.39 5.21
N GLY A 106 -11.25 -0.92 4.30
CA GLY A 106 -10.95 -1.64 3.07
C GLY A 106 -10.32 -3.01 3.32
N SER A 107 -9.32 -3.09 4.20
CA SER A 107 -8.72 -4.37 4.58
C SER A 107 -9.74 -5.29 5.26
N LEU A 108 -10.62 -4.76 6.10
CA LEU A 108 -11.68 -5.55 6.75
C LEU A 108 -12.66 -6.15 5.73
N ASN A 109 -13.11 -5.37 4.75
CA ASN A 109 -14.00 -5.87 3.68
C ASN A 109 -13.36 -7.01 2.89
N LEU A 110 -12.07 -6.89 2.57
CA LEU A 110 -11.33 -7.93 1.85
C LEU A 110 -11.02 -9.16 2.73
N LEU A 111 -10.80 -8.98 4.04
CA LEU A 111 -10.66 -10.08 4.99
C LEU A 111 -11.97 -10.86 5.13
N GLU A 112 -13.11 -10.19 5.29
CA GLU A 112 -14.41 -10.87 5.38
C GLU A 112 -14.79 -11.56 4.07
N LEU A 113 -14.42 -10.99 2.93
CA LEU A 113 -14.48 -11.68 1.63
C LEU A 113 -13.64 -12.98 1.64
N ALA A 114 -12.40 -12.92 2.13
CA ALA A 114 -11.54 -14.09 2.20
C ALA A 114 -12.09 -15.17 3.15
N VAL A 115 -12.67 -14.78 4.30
CA VAL A 115 -13.36 -15.70 5.22
C VAL A 115 -14.53 -16.40 4.52
N ARG A 116 -15.40 -15.63 3.87
CA ARG A 116 -16.58 -16.14 3.16
C ARG A 116 -16.21 -17.19 2.12
N ASP A 117 -15.15 -16.94 1.36
CA ASP A 117 -14.73 -17.79 0.24
C ASP A 117 -13.74 -18.90 0.65
N GLY A 118 -13.27 -18.90 1.91
CA GLY A 118 -12.19 -19.79 2.35
C GLY A 118 -10.84 -19.49 1.68
N ALA A 119 -10.65 -18.25 1.24
CA ALA A 119 -9.45 -17.80 0.53
C ALA A 119 -8.30 -17.53 1.50
N ARG A 120 -7.06 -17.70 1.02
CA ARG A 120 -5.88 -17.18 1.72
C ARG A 120 -5.74 -15.69 1.46
N PHE A 121 -5.45 -14.93 2.50
CA PHE A 121 -5.33 -13.47 2.44
C PHE A 121 -3.89 -13.05 2.67
N LEU A 122 -3.36 -12.16 1.82
CA LEU A 122 -2.07 -11.50 2.01
C LEU A 122 -2.26 -10.00 2.14
N GLN A 123 -1.77 -9.44 3.26
CA GLN A 123 -1.69 -8.01 3.49
C GLN A 123 -0.34 -7.46 3.01
N ALA A 124 -0.37 -6.49 2.09
CA ALA A 124 0.78 -5.65 1.81
C ALA A 124 0.90 -4.58 2.91
N SER A 125 1.62 -4.94 3.97
CA SER A 125 2.08 -3.99 4.99
C SER A 125 3.32 -3.24 4.49
N THR A 126 3.98 -2.51 5.38
CA THR A 126 5.03 -1.55 5.04
C THR A 126 6.10 -1.51 6.11
N SER A 127 7.32 -1.14 5.73
CA SER A 127 8.38 -0.77 6.65
C SER A 127 8.07 0.50 7.49
N GLU A 128 7.06 1.30 7.13
CA GLU A 128 6.63 2.45 7.95
C GLU A 128 6.02 2.02 9.30
N VAL A 129 5.59 0.76 9.47
CA VAL A 129 5.12 0.27 10.78
C VAL A 129 6.21 0.32 11.87
N TYR A 130 7.48 0.46 11.45
CA TYR A 130 8.63 0.66 12.31
C TYR A 130 8.88 2.13 12.69
N GLY A 131 8.31 3.09 11.96
CA GLY A 131 8.45 4.54 12.18
C GLY A 131 9.87 5.09 11.97
N ASP A 132 10.36 5.89 12.93
CA ASP A 132 11.79 6.26 13.05
C ASP A 132 12.47 5.26 14.00
N PRO A 133 13.02 4.15 13.48
CA PRO A 133 13.42 3.03 14.29
C PRO A 133 14.68 3.35 15.12
N GLU A 134 14.67 2.90 16.38
CA GLU A 134 15.85 2.96 17.27
C GLU A 134 16.77 1.75 17.08
N GLN A 135 16.40 0.81 16.18
CA GLN A 135 17.14 -0.41 15.87
C GLN A 135 17.54 -0.46 14.39
N HIS A 136 18.74 -0.98 14.11
CA HIS A 136 19.25 -1.14 12.76
C HIS A 136 20.12 -2.41 12.64
N PRO A 137 19.81 -3.37 11.75
CA PRO A 137 18.66 -3.40 10.84
C PRO A 137 17.32 -3.58 11.57
N GLN A 138 16.21 -3.32 10.88
CA GLN A 138 14.87 -3.55 11.42
C GLN A 138 14.46 -5.02 11.28
N ARG A 139 14.18 -5.66 12.40
CA ARG A 139 13.68 -7.03 12.50
C ARG A 139 12.16 -7.05 12.68
N GLU A 140 11.53 -8.17 12.37
CA GLU A 140 10.07 -8.32 12.47
C GLU A 140 9.53 -8.32 13.90
N ASP A 141 10.36 -8.58 14.90
CA ASP A 141 10.02 -8.52 16.33
C ASP A 141 10.10 -7.10 16.92
N TYR A 142 10.66 -6.12 16.20
CA TYR A 142 10.66 -4.73 16.62
C TYR A 142 9.24 -4.13 16.55
N LEU A 143 8.82 -3.49 17.64
CA LEU A 143 7.45 -2.95 17.81
C LEU A 143 7.21 -1.64 17.04
N GLY A 144 8.27 -0.93 16.66
CA GLY A 144 8.20 0.37 15.99
C GLY A 144 8.20 1.56 16.96
N HIS A 145 8.61 2.72 16.44
CA HIS A 145 8.56 4.02 17.12
C HIS A 145 7.84 5.01 16.19
N VAL A 146 6.52 5.08 16.34
CA VAL A 146 5.59 5.74 15.41
C VAL A 146 4.80 6.81 16.15
N ASN A 147 4.66 8.00 15.54
CA ASN A 147 3.84 9.09 16.07
C ASN A 147 2.40 8.96 15.57
N CYS A 148 1.48 8.60 16.45
CA CYS A 148 0.06 8.41 16.12
C CYS A 148 -0.74 9.71 15.89
N THR A 149 -0.13 10.88 16.11
CA THR A 149 -0.76 12.20 15.90
C THR A 149 -0.11 13.03 14.81
N GLY A 150 1.01 12.53 14.23
CA GLY A 150 1.76 13.22 13.19
C GLY A 150 1.05 13.18 11.83
N PRO A 151 1.51 13.99 10.86
CA PRO A 151 0.89 14.10 9.53
C PRO A 151 1.01 12.83 8.69
N ARG A 152 1.81 11.84 9.11
CA ARG A 152 1.96 10.53 8.45
C ARG A 152 1.12 9.42 9.10
N ALA A 153 0.52 9.70 10.27
CA ALA A 153 -0.18 8.70 11.06
C ALA A 153 -1.33 8.00 10.33
N CYS A 154 -2.01 8.68 9.39
CA CYS A 154 -3.07 8.09 8.59
C CYS A 154 -2.64 6.81 7.84
N TYR A 155 -1.40 6.79 7.35
CA TYR A 155 -0.80 5.64 6.68
C TYR A 155 -0.15 4.70 7.69
N ASP A 156 0.68 5.24 8.60
CA ASP A 156 1.49 4.43 9.50
C ASP A 156 0.61 3.64 10.50
N GLU A 157 -0.30 4.31 11.21
CA GLU A 157 -1.26 3.67 12.12
C GLU A 157 -2.33 2.89 11.37
N GLY A 158 -2.72 3.35 10.18
CA GLY A 158 -3.62 2.61 9.29
C GLY A 158 -3.06 1.22 8.97
N LYS A 159 -1.79 1.15 8.55
CA LYS A 159 -1.11 -0.11 8.22
C LYS A 159 -0.85 -0.98 9.46
N ARG A 160 -0.50 -0.38 10.61
CA ARG A 160 -0.37 -1.11 11.89
C ARG A 160 -1.70 -1.72 12.32
N THR A 161 -2.79 -0.99 12.21
CA THR A 161 -4.14 -1.49 12.50
C THR A 161 -4.56 -2.61 11.55
N ALA A 162 -4.20 -2.51 10.26
CA ALA A 162 -4.43 -3.58 9.31
C ALA A 162 -3.68 -4.88 9.67
N GLU A 163 -2.43 -4.79 10.16
CA GLU A 163 -1.71 -5.96 10.71
C GLU A 163 -2.45 -6.54 11.92
N THR A 164 -2.93 -5.70 12.84
CA THR A 164 -3.70 -6.15 14.01
C THR A 164 -4.93 -6.97 13.59
N LEU A 165 -5.74 -6.45 12.66
CA LEU A 165 -6.90 -7.17 12.10
C LEU A 165 -6.49 -8.52 11.51
N CYS A 166 -5.43 -8.54 10.70
CA CYS A 166 -4.91 -9.77 10.09
C CYS A 166 -4.57 -10.84 11.14
N PHE A 167 -3.84 -10.46 12.20
CA PHE A 167 -3.45 -11.40 13.24
C PHE A 167 -4.60 -11.77 14.19
N ASP A 168 -5.59 -10.89 14.39
CA ASP A 168 -6.81 -11.23 15.14
C ASP A 168 -7.61 -12.32 14.43
N TYR A 169 -7.79 -12.21 13.10
CA TYR A 169 -8.46 -13.24 12.31
C TYR A 169 -7.70 -14.57 12.33
N LEU A 170 -6.37 -14.51 12.28
CA LEU A 170 -5.53 -15.70 12.35
C LEU A 170 -5.58 -16.37 13.73
N ARG A 171 -5.53 -15.59 14.82
CA ARG A 171 -5.64 -16.11 16.20
C ARG A 171 -7.02 -16.67 16.51
N ALA A 172 -8.07 -16.09 15.93
CA ALA A 172 -9.44 -16.57 16.04
C ALA A 172 -9.76 -17.75 15.10
N ASP A 173 -8.76 -18.24 14.34
CA ASP A 173 -8.91 -19.33 13.36
C ASP A 173 -9.99 -19.05 12.29
N ARG A 174 -10.19 -17.77 11.96
CA ARG A 174 -11.19 -17.32 10.98
C ARG A 174 -10.65 -17.26 9.55
N ALA A 175 -9.36 -16.93 9.38
CA ALA A 175 -8.74 -16.76 8.07
C ALA A 175 -7.27 -17.21 8.05
N ASP A 176 -6.85 -17.74 6.90
CA ASP A 176 -5.45 -18.04 6.63
C ASP A 176 -4.74 -16.77 6.10
N VAL A 177 -4.03 -16.07 6.99
CA VAL A 177 -3.46 -14.74 6.70
C VAL A 177 -1.93 -14.77 6.55
N ARG A 178 -1.40 -13.96 5.65
CA ARG A 178 0.02 -13.65 5.45
C ARG A 178 0.24 -12.14 5.52
N VAL A 179 1.32 -11.68 6.15
CA VAL A 179 1.64 -10.25 6.26
C VAL A 179 3.05 -10.01 5.72
N ALA A 180 3.14 -9.22 4.64
CA ALA A 180 4.42 -8.78 4.06
C ALA A 180 4.73 -7.35 4.52
N ARG A 181 5.83 -7.15 5.25
CA ARG A 181 6.35 -5.81 5.55
C ARG A 181 7.27 -5.39 4.42
N ILE A 182 6.73 -4.58 3.51
CA ILE A 182 7.41 -4.20 2.27
C ILE A 182 8.34 -3.01 2.54
N PHE A 183 9.61 -3.15 2.15
CA PHE A 183 10.59 -2.06 2.16
C PHE A 183 10.62 -1.35 0.80
N ASN A 184 11.33 -0.22 0.75
CA ASN A 184 11.45 0.63 -0.45
C ASN A 184 11.71 -0.20 -1.70
N THR A 185 10.74 -0.16 -2.61
CA THR A 185 10.74 -0.93 -3.84
C THR A 185 10.63 -0.01 -5.04
N TYR A 186 11.36 -0.34 -6.10
CA TYR A 186 11.43 0.47 -7.32
C TYR A 186 11.40 -0.38 -8.59
N GLY A 187 11.03 0.23 -9.72
CA GLY A 187 10.92 -0.45 -11.00
C GLY A 187 10.06 0.30 -12.01
N PRO A 188 9.87 -0.26 -13.22
CA PRO A 188 8.88 0.22 -14.19
C PRO A 188 7.47 0.26 -13.60
N ARG A 189 6.60 1.15 -14.11
CA ARG A 189 5.22 1.41 -13.61
C ARG A 189 5.11 2.16 -12.29
N MET A 190 6.23 2.60 -11.70
CA MET A 190 6.18 3.65 -10.68
C MET A 190 5.63 4.94 -11.28
N ASP A 191 4.92 5.73 -10.45
CA ASP A 191 4.51 7.07 -10.84
C ASP A 191 5.76 7.98 -11.00
N PRO A 192 5.98 8.66 -12.14
CA PRO A 192 7.03 9.66 -12.27
C PRO A 192 6.97 10.75 -11.18
N ALA A 193 5.77 11.12 -10.75
CA ALA A 193 5.49 12.08 -9.69
C ALA A 193 5.26 11.40 -8.32
N ASP A 194 5.74 10.17 -8.13
CA ASP A 194 5.60 9.41 -6.90
C ASP A 194 6.17 10.16 -5.67
N GLY A 195 7.22 10.95 -5.86
CA GLY A 195 7.83 11.77 -4.80
C GLY A 195 8.91 11.07 -3.98
N ARG A 196 9.14 9.76 -4.17
CA ARG A 196 10.28 9.04 -3.55
C ARG A 196 11.57 9.27 -4.33
N ILE A 197 12.69 8.93 -3.68
CA ILE A 197 14.03 9.33 -4.13
C ILE A 197 14.43 8.78 -5.51
N VAL A 198 14.07 7.53 -5.84
CA VAL A 198 14.43 6.92 -7.13
C VAL A 198 13.72 7.62 -8.28
N SER A 199 12.39 7.79 -8.20
CA SER A 199 11.62 8.49 -9.23
C SER A 199 12.07 9.94 -9.36
N ASN A 200 12.25 10.66 -8.24
CA ASN A 200 12.66 12.06 -8.28
C ASN A 200 14.02 12.26 -8.94
N LEU A 201 15.04 11.47 -8.56
CA LEU A 201 16.38 11.61 -9.11
C LEU A 201 16.41 11.25 -10.59
N VAL A 202 15.72 10.19 -11.00
CA VAL A 202 15.66 9.78 -12.42
C VAL A 202 14.94 10.82 -13.27
N MET A 203 13.76 11.29 -12.84
CA MET A 203 13.02 12.31 -13.58
C MET A 203 13.78 13.64 -13.65
N GLN A 204 14.35 14.12 -12.55
CA GLN A 204 15.20 15.32 -12.56
C GLN A 204 16.38 15.18 -13.51
N ALA A 205 17.01 14.00 -13.56
CA ALA A 205 18.12 13.73 -14.47
C ALA A 205 17.68 13.73 -15.95
N LEU A 206 16.56 13.07 -16.28
CA LEU A 206 15.99 13.01 -17.63
C LEU A 206 15.54 14.38 -18.12
N GLU A 207 14.89 15.16 -17.25
CA GLU A 207 14.42 16.52 -17.54
C GLU A 207 15.52 17.58 -17.47
N LYS A 208 16.79 17.17 -17.22
CA LYS A 208 17.96 18.05 -17.11
C LYS A 208 17.82 19.13 -16.02
N ARG A 209 17.04 18.84 -14.97
CA ARG A 209 16.89 19.68 -13.77
C ARG A 209 17.92 19.29 -12.71
N PRO A 210 18.27 20.19 -11.76
CA PRO A 210 19.14 19.83 -10.65
C PRO A 210 18.61 18.63 -9.86
N MET A 211 19.50 17.70 -9.54
CA MET A 211 19.18 16.50 -8.77
C MET A 211 19.18 16.83 -7.27
N THR A 212 18.02 16.76 -6.65
CA THR A 212 17.83 17.20 -5.26
C THR A 212 18.14 16.07 -4.29
N ILE A 213 19.06 16.32 -3.36
CA ILE A 213 19.41 15.44 -2.25
C ILE A 213 19.08 16.16 -0.94
N PHE A 214 18.26 15.54 -0.09
CA PHE A 214 18.01 16.07 1.25
C PHE A 214 19.11 15.61 2.22
N GLY A 215 19.64 16.50 3.06
CA GLY A 215 20.81 16.27 3.90
C GLY A 215 22.13 16.37 3.13
N ASP A 216 23.16 15.65 3.58
CA ASP A 216 24.49 15.63 2.95
C ASP A 216 24.66 14.47 1.93
N GLY A 217 23.63 13.63 1.78
CA GLY A 217 23.60 12.50 0.85
C GLY A 217 24.36 11.25 1.32
N ARG A 218 25.00 11.27 2.49
CA ARG A 218 25.73 10.12 3.06
C ARG A 218 24.82 9.12 3.76
N GLN A 219 23.56 9.49 4.02
CA GLN A 219 22.58 8.56 4.55
C GLN A 219 22.35 7.39 3.60
N THR A 220 22.21 6.20 4.16
CA THR A 220 21.97 4.98 3.40
C THR A 220 20.49 4.69 3.25
N ARG A 221 20.15 4.04 2.12
CA ARG A 221 18.83 3.49 1.83
C ARG A 221 18.99 2.11 1.19
N SER A 222 17.98 1.28 1.40
CA SER A 222 17.85 -0.05 0.82
C SER A 222 16.83 0.00 -0.32
N PHE A 223 17.11 -0.64 -1.45
CA PHE A 223 16.24 -0.62 -2.64
C PHE A 223 15.99 -2.03 -3.17
N CYS A 224 14.75 -2.50 -3.10
CA CYS A 224 14.32 -3.77 -3.66
C CYS A 224 13.79 -3.57 -5.08
N TYR A 225 14.20 -4.40 -6.04
CA TYR A 225 13.64 -4.32 -7.37
C TYR A 225 12.27 -5.02 -7.43
N VAL A 226 11.35 -4.48 -8.23
CA VAL A 226 9.94 -4.92 -8.24
C VAL A 226 9.76 -6.42 -8.48
N THR A 227 10.52 -7.03 -9.38
CA THR A 227 10.36 -8.46 -9.68
C THR A 227 10.79 -9.34 -8.51
N ASP A 228 11.84 -8.95 -7.77
CA ASP A 228 12.25 -9.65 -6.56
C ASP A 228 11.15 -9.58 -5.50
N LEU A 229 10.54 -8.39 -5.31
CA LEU A 229 9.44 -8.23 -4.37
C LEU A 229 8.24 -9.11 -4.75
N VAL A 230 7.82 -9.10 -6.02
CA VAL A 230 6.68 -9.91 -6.50
C VAL A 230 6.95 -11.40 -6.30
N GLU A 231 8.17 -11.88 -6.57
CA GLU A 231 8.57 -13.27 -6.24
C GLU A 231 8.40 -13.56 -4.74
N GLY A 232 8.80 -12.62 -3.88
CA GLY A 232 8.65 -12.73 -2.42
C GLY A 232 7.19 -12.80 -1.96
N LEU A 233 6.31 -11.96 -2.54
CA LEU A 233 4.88 -11.97 -2.24
C LEU A 233 4.21 -13.29 -2.62
N LEU A 234 4.55 -13.85 -3.79
CA LEU A 234 4.02 -15.14 -4.24
C LEU A 234 4.48 -16.28 -3.33
N ARG A 235 5.77 -16.33 -2.98
CA ARG A 235 6.31 -17.33 -2.05
C ARG A 235 5.68 -17.22 -0.66
N LEU A 236 5.49 -16.01 -0.16
CA LEU A 236 4.82 -15.78 1.13
C LEU A 236 3.35 -16.18 1.07
N MET A 237 2.66 -15.95 -0.05
CA MET A 237 1.30 -16.43 -0.23
C MET A 237 1.24 -17.96 -0.15
N ASP A 238 2.16 -18.68 -0.79
CA ASP A 238 2.06 -20.14 -0.92
C ASP A 238 2.82 -20.95 0.13
N ILE A 239 3.57 -20.32 1.05
CA ILE A 239 4.27 -21.05 2.13
C ILE A 239 3.29 -21.87 3.00
N GLU A 240 3.73 -23.10 3.29
CA GLU A 240 3.16 -23.99 4.28
C GLU A 240 4.25 -24.60 5.19
N PRO A 241 4.00 -24.72 6.51
CA PRO A 241 2.83 -24.20 7.22
C PRO A 241 2.80 -22.66 7.25
N ASN A 242 1.64 -22.07 7.55
CA ASN A 242 1.53 -20.62 7.80
C ASN A 242 2.55 -20.20 8.89
N PRO A 243 3.43 -19.20 8.62
CA PRO A 243 4.47 -18.80 9.55
C PRO A 243 3.94 -18.07 10.80
N ARG A 244 2.66 -17.63 10.79
CA ARG A 244 1.98 -16.92 11.90
C ARG A 244 2.71 -15.68 12.41
N GLN A 245 3.53 -15.06 11.57
CA GLN A 245 4.31 -13.87 11.86
C GLN A 245 4.49 -13.04 10.58
N PRO A 246 4.74 -11.72 10.69
CA PRO A 246 5.03 -10.92 9.51
C PRO A 246 6.43 -11.27 8.98
N ILE A 247 6.63 -11.05 7.68
CA ILE A 247 7.90 -11.28 6.99
C ILE A 247 8.35 -9.99 6.30
N ASN A 248 9.58 -9.58 6.56
CA ASN A 248 10.21 -8.48 5.85
C ASN A 248 10.55 -8.89 4.42
N LEU A 249 10.06 -8.13 3.45
CA LEU A 249 10.44 -8.26 2.05
C LEU A 249 11.11 -6.98 1.58
N GLY A 250 12.40 -7.09 1.29
CA GLY A 250 13.23 -5.97 0.85
C GLY A 250 14.64 -6.41 0.50
N ASN A 251 15.49 -5.44 0.19
CA ASN A 251 16.89 -5.68 -0.09
C ASN A 251 17.77 -5.18 1.06
N PRO A 252 18.58 -6.02 1.73
CA PRO A 252 19.44 -5.59 2.82
C PRO A 252 20.69 -4.83 2.33
N GLY A 253 20.92 -4.77 1.01
CA GLY A 253 22.00 -3.99 0.40
C GLY A 253 21.73 -2.49 0.56
N GLU A 254 22.64 -1.83 1.27
CA GLU A 254 22.59 -0.39 1.51
C GLU A 254 23.42 0.38 0.49
N PHE A 255 22.86 1.50 0.02
CA PHE A 255 23.52 2.44 -0.85
C PHE A 255 23.31 3.84 -0.29
N THR A 256 24.35 4.67 -0.33
CA THR A 256 24.23 6.10 -0.03
C THR A 256 23.38 6.79 -1.10
N VAL A 257 22.75 7.89 -0.74
CA VAL A 257 22.00 8.71 -1.70
C VAL A 257 22.95 9.28 -2.78
N LEU A 258 24.21 9.58 -2.43
CA LEU A 258 25.23 10.00 -3.39
C LEU A 258 25.59 8.91 -4.40
N GLU A 259 25.72 7.64 -3.97
CA GLU A 259 25.94 6.51 -4.89
C GLU A 259 24.77 6.34 -5.85
N LEU A 260 23.53 6.44 -5.34
CA LEU A 260 22.33 6.40 -6.17
C LEU A 260 22.33 7.54 -7.20
N ALA A 261 22.58 8.78 -6.77
CA ALA A 261 22.62 9.95 -7.66
C ALA A 261 23.71 9.81 -8.74
N SER A 262 24.89 9.30 -8.37
CA SER A 262 25.99 9.06 -9.30
C SER A 262 25.61 8.03 -10.35
N LEU A 263 24.97 6.94 -9.94
CA LEU A 263 24.50 5.89 -10.84
C LEU A 263 23.39 6.38 -11.78
N VAL A 264 22.44 7.17 -11.28
CA VAL A 264 21.42 7.81 -12.12
C VAL A 264 22.07 8.71 -13.17
N ARG A 265 23.09 9.52 -12.80
CA ARG A 265 23.81 10.37 -13.75
C ARG A 265 24.52 9.56 -14.83
N GLU A 266 25.17 8.47 -14.45
CA GLU A 266 25.81 7.53 -15.39
C GLU A 266 24.78 6.96 -16.37
N LEU A 267 23.67 6.43 -15.87
CA LEU A 267 22.68 5.71 -16.69
C LEU A 267 21.85 6.63 -17.59
N THR A 268 21.61 7.88 -17.17
CA THR A 268 20.88 8.88 -17.97
C THR A 268 21.80 9.69 -18.89
N GLY A 269 23.12 9.67 -18.66
CA GLY A 269 24.08 10.53 -19.34
C GLY A 269 23.94 12.02 -19.00
N THR A 270 23.16 12.38 -17.97
CA THR A 270 22.92 13.79 -17.63
C THR A 270 24.14 14.47 -17.02
N ARG A 271 24.20 15.80 -17.18
CA ARG A 271 25.17 16.68 -16.49
C ARG A 271 24.52 17.51 -15.38
N SER A 272 23.27 17.21 -15.02
CA SER A 272 22.55 17.92 -13.96
C SER A 272 23.40 18.05 -12.68
N PRO A 273 23.50 19.26 -12.09
CA PRO A 273 24.17 19.44 -10.83
C PRO A 273 23.36 18.79 -9.70
N VAL A 274 24.05 18.41 -8.62
CA VAL A 274 23.40 17.98 -7.39
C VAL A 274 23.13 19.20 -6.52
N LYS A 275 21.90 19.32 -6.01
CA LYS A 275 21.48 20.39 -5.09
C LYS A 275 21.12 19.76 -3.73
N PHE A 276 21.72 20.26 -2.66
CA PHE A 276 21.42 19.82 -1.30
C PHE A 276 20.31 20.67 -0.67
N LEU A 277 19.37 20.04 0.03
CA LEU A 277 18.27 20.67 0.76
C LEU A 277 18.18 20.11 2.20
N PRO A 278 17.54 20.80 3.17
CA PRO A 278 17.33 20.28 4.52
C PRO A 278 16.45 19.02 4.55
N LEU A 279 16.64 18.12 5.52
CA LEU A 279 15.80 16.93 5.66
C LEU A 279 14.32 17.29 5.93
N PRO A 280 13.35 16.59 5.31
CA PRO A 280 11.94 16.74 5.66
C PRO A 280 11.66 16.33 7.11
N GLU A 281 10.63 16.92 7.70
CA GLU A 281 10.13 16.55 9.04
C GLU A 281 9.68 15.08 9.06
N ASP A 282 10.02 14.37 10.13
CA ASP A 282 9.72 12.95 10.36
C ASP A 282 10.19 11.96 9.26
N ASP A 283 11.14 12.34 8.38
CA ASP A 283 11.73 11.37 7.44
C ASP A 283 12.70 10.42 8.18
N PRO A 284 12.47 9.09 8.15
CA PRO A 284 13.30 8.16 8.90
C PRO A 284 14.76 8.21 8.46
N ARG A 285 15.67 8.33 9.42
CA ARG A 285 17.08 8.58 9.14
C ARG A 285 17.77 7.38 8.49
N ARG A 286 17.42 6.16 8.91
CA ARG A 286 17.98 4.90 8.40
C ARG A 286 16.93 3.82 8.33
N ARG A 287 16.94 3.07 7.22
CA ARG A 287 16.04 1.94 7.04
C ARG A 287 16.73 0.83 6.24
N ARG A 288 16.83 -0.35 6.86
CA ARG A 288 17.42 -1.56 6.31
C ARG A 288 16.67 -2.77 6.85
N PRO A 289 16.11 -3.62 5.97
CA PRO A 289 15.45 -4.83 6.41
C PRO A 289 16.46 -5.86 6.90
N ASP A 290 16.18 -6.50 8.04
CA ASP A 290 16.65 -7.85 8.27
C ASP A 290 15.73 -8.81 7.50
N ILE A 291 16.30 -9.62 6.60
CA ILE A 291 15.56 -10.57 5.75
C ILE A 291 15.90 -12.04 6.10
N ALA A 292 16.45 -12.31 7.30
CA ALA A 292 16.78 -13.66 7.72
C ALA A 292 15.56 -14.60 7.64
N ARG A 293 14.38 -14.15 8.10
CA ARG A 293 13.14 -14.95 8.04
C ARG A 293 12.71 -15.24 6.61
N ALA A 294 12.80 -14.27 5.71
CA ALA A 294 12.45 -14.48 4.31
C ALA A 294 13.39 -15.51 3.64
N LYS A 295 14.68 -15.49 3.98
CA LYS A 295 15.65 -16.49 3.50
C LYS A 295 15.34 -17.88 4.04
N GLU A 296 15.12 -17.99 5.35
CA GLU A 296 14.91 -19.27 6.04
C GLU A 296 13.58 -19.92 5.65
N LEU A 297 12.49 -19.15 5.69
CA LEU A 297 11.13 -19.68 5.52
C LEU A 297 10.71 -19.75 4.06
N LEU A 298 11.07 -18.74 3.26
CA LEU A 298 10.63 -18.63 1.86
C LEU A 298 11.70 -19.10 0.86
N GLY A 299 12.93 -19.37 1.30
CA GLY A 299 14.07 -19.57 0.41
C GLY A 299 14.30 -18.36 -0.50
N TRP A 300 13.93 -17.16 -0.05
CA TRP A 300 13.87 -15.95 -0.87
C TRP A 300 14.97 -14.95 -0.46
N ALA A 301 15.58 -14.35 -1.46
CA ALA A 301 16.45 -13.20 -1.35
C ALA A 301 16.39 -12.41 -2.67
N PRO A 302 16.58 -11.07 -2.65
CA PRO A 302 16.64 -10.29 -3.88
C PRO A 302 17.84 -10.70 -4.73
N LYS A 303 17.64 -10.77 -6.05
CA LYS A 303 18.66 -11.21 -7.01
C LYS A 303 19.07 -10.11 -7.97
N VAL A 304 18.24 -9.09 -8.18
CA VAL A 304 18.49 -8.04 -9.16
C VAL A 304 19.41 -6.96 -8.57
N PRO A 305 20.63 -6.76 -9.11
CA PRO A 305 21.52 -5.70 -8.67
C PRO A 305 20.92 -4.30 -8.94
N LEU A 306 21.23 -3.32 -8.08
CA LEU A 306 20.69 -1.96 -8.19
C LEU A 306 20.89 -1.35 -9.59
N ARG A 307 22.09 -1.48 -10.18
CA ARG A 307 22.39 -0.96 -11.52
C ARG A 307 21.50 -1.55 -12.60
N GLN A 308 21.23 -2.86 -12.55
CA GLN A 308 20.37 -3.52 -13.53
C GLN A 308 18.93 -3.05 -13.40
N GLY A 309 18.39 -3.05 -12.18
CA GLY A 309 17.02 -2.60 -11.94
C GLY A 309 16.84 -1.13 -12.30
N LEU A 310 17.80 -0.28 -11.95
CA LEU A 310 17.74 1.16 -12.19
C LEU A 310 17.80 1.49 -13.68
N LEU A 311 18.60 0.76 -14.47
CA LEU A 311 18.60 0.91 -15.92
C LEU A 311 17.20 0.68 -16.50
N GLN A 312 16.50 -0.39 -16.08
CA GLN A 312 15.14 -0.67 -16.55
C GLN A 312 14.15 0.43 -16.13
N THR A 313 14.29 0.97 -14.91
CA THR A 313 13.49 2.10 -14.43
C THR A 313 13.75 3.36 -15.26
N VAL A 314 15.00 3.65 -15.60
CA VAL A 314 15.39 4.80 -16.44
C VAL A 314 14.79 4.68 -17.84
N VAL A 315 14.91 3.50 -18.47
CA VAL A 315 14.32 3.24 -19.79
C VAL A 315 12.82 3.48 -19.77
N TYR A 316 12.12 2.92 -18.78
CA TYR A 316 10.68 3.11 -18.63
C TYR A 316 10.29 4.60 -18.52
N PHE A 317 10.99 5.38 -17.68
CA PHE A 317 10.69 6.80 -17.54
C PHE A 317 11.05 7.62 -18.79
N ALA A 318 12.14 7.28 -19.49
CA ALA A 318 12.52 7.92 -20.74
C ALA A 318 11.48 7.68 -21.86
N GLU A 319 10.91 6.48 -21.94
CA GLU A 319 9.85 6.15 -22.89
C GLU A 319 8.55 6.92 -22.60
N LEU A 320 8.22 7.13 -21.32
CA LEU A 320 7.08 7.96 -20.92
C LEU A 320 7.27 9.43 -21.33
N GLU A 321 8.44 10.01 -21.08
CA GLU A 321 8.78 11.38 -21.50
C GLU A 321 8.73 11.54 -23.03
N GLY A 322 9.33 10.58 -23.76
CA GLY A 322 9.31 10.58 -25.22
C GLY A 322 7.89 10.49 -25.78
N SER A 323 7.02 9.69 -25.16
CA SER A 323 5.62 9.54 -25.55
C SER A 323 4.76 10.76 -25.20
N ALA A 324 5.09 11.51 -24.15
CA ALA A 324 4.39 12.73 -23.76
C ALA A 324 4.59 13.89 -24.76
N THR A 325 5.66 13.85 -25.57
CA THR A 325 5.93 14.86 -26.61
C THR A 325 5.14 14.67 -27.91
N VAL A 326 4.37 13.57 -28.04
CA VAL A 326 3.49 13.34 -29.20
C VAL A 326 2.04 13.31 -28.74
N SER A 327 1.45 14.49 -28.52
CA SER A 327 -0.01 14.62 -28.48
C SER A 327 -0.55 14.74 -29.91
N PRO A 328 -1.56 13.95 -30.31
CA PRO A 328 -2.18 14.10 -31.61
C PRO A 328 -2.97 15.41 -31.65
N ALA A 329 -2.65 16.26 -32.63
CA ALA A 329 -3.42 17.45 -32.91
C ALA A 329 -4.90 17.09 -33.14
N ALA A 330 -5.76 17.89 -32.53
CA ALA A 330 -7.21 17.86 -32.52
C ALA A 330 -7.88 17.27 -33.77
N ALA A 331 -8.61 16.18 -33.59
CA ALA A 331 -9.74 15.83 -34.44
C ALA A 331 -10.95 16.66 -34.00
N THR A 332 -11.15 17.83 -34.63
CA THR A 332 -12.45 18.52 -34.62
C THR A 332 -12.80 18.98 -36.03
N ASN A 333 -13.81 18.30 -36.57
CA ASN A 333 -14.77 18.66 -37.62
C ASN A 333 -14.32 19.40 -38.89
N ARG A 334 -14.69 18.82 -40.03
CA ARG A 334 -15.43 19.54 -41.08
C ARG A 334 -16.38 18.61 -41.84
N SER A 335 -17.67 18.81 -41.60
CA SER A 335 -18.77 18.52 -42.52
C SER A 335 -18.99 19.73 -43.45
N GLY A 336 -19.08 19.47 -44.77
CA GLY A 336 -20.04 20.12 -45.68
C GLY A 336 -19.87 21.56 -46.16
N ALA A 337 -19.50 21.65 -47.45
CA ALA A 337 -20.10 22.47 -48.52
C ALA A 337 -19.75 23.97 -48.76
N ASP A 338 -19.40 24.19 -50.04
CA ASP A 338 -19.59 25.33 -50.95
C ASP A 338 -18.78 26.64 -50.86
N GLY A 339 -18.19 27.00 -52.03
CA GLY A 339 -18.30 28.35 -52.59
C GLY A 339 -17.03 29.16 -52.85
N LEU A 340 -16.62 29.19 -54.14
CA LEU A 340 -16.03 30.31 -54.92
C LEU A 340 -14.66 30.97 -54.58
N GLU A 341 -13.80 30.91 -55.61
CA GLU A 341 -13.04 31.98 -56.28
C GLU A 341 -11.85 32.77 -55.65
N THR A 342 -10.71 32.57 -56.33
CA THR A 342 -9.69 33.55 -56.82
C THR A 342 -8.70 34.22 -55.87
N GLY A 343 -7.43 34.23 -56.30
CA GLY A 343 -6.47 35.31 -56.08
C GLY A 343 -5.22 34.99 -55.26
N SER A 344 -4.08 34.82 -55.92
CA SER A 344 -2.72 35.01 -55.36
C SER A 344 -2.28 36.48 -55.58
N PRO A 345 -1.08 36.93 -55.19
CA PRO A 345 -0.29 36.80 -53.95
C PRO A 345 0.20 38.18 -53.45
N GLN A 346 0.78 38.31 -52.25
CA GLN A 346 1.93 39.21 -51.94
C GLN A 346 2.36 39.18 -50.46
N ASP A 347 3.68 39.23 -50.30
CA ASP A 347 4.57 39.32 -49.11
C ASP A 347 4.49 40.72 -48.44
N PRO A 348 5.40 41.13 -47.53
CA PRO A 348 5.81 40.69 -46.19
C PRO A 348 5.43 41.75 -45.11
N ASP A 349 5.70 41.51 -43.82
CA ASP A 349 6.48 42.42 -42.93
C ASP A 349 6.27 42.09 -41.43
N ALA A 350 7.35 42.36 -40.71
CA ALA A 350 7.64 42.13 -39.31
C ALA A 350 6.67 42.76 -38.31
N SER A 351 6.61 42.19 -37.11
CA SER A 351 7.04 42.90 -35.90
C SER A 351 6.94 42.05 -34.63
N ARG A 352 8.04 42.09 -33.87
CA ARG A 352 8.16 42.11 -32.40
C ARG A 352 6.92 41.71 -31.59
N VAL A 353 7.05 40.67 -30.77
CA VAL A 353 6.33 40.59 -29.50
C VAL A 353 7.33 40.36 -28.37
N LEU A 354 7.22 41.28 -27.41
CA LEU A 354 7.98 41.41 -26.18
C LEU A 354 7.64 40.29 -25.20
N PHE A 355 8.65 39.90 -24.42
CA PHE A 355 8.49 39.15 -23.18
C PHE A 355 7.68 39.98 -22.18
N THR A 356 6.66 39.37 -21.57
CA THR A 356 6.16 39.77 -20.26
C THR A 356 5.95 38.53 -19.41
N GLU A 357 6.79 38.43 -18.38
CA GLU A 357 6.65 37.56 -17.23
C GLU A 357 5.34 37.87 -16.49
N ALA A 358 4.67 36.84 -15.98
CA ALA A 358 3.60 36.98 -15.00
C ALA A 358 3.91 36.04 -13.82
N GLU A 359 4.53 36.61 -12.79
CA GLU A 359 4.46 36.09 -11.43
C GLU A 359 3.14 36.56 -10.80
N HIS A 360 2.38 35.65 -10.21
CA HIS A 360 1.52 35.99 -9.08
C HIS A 360 1.51 34.87 -8.03
N PRO A 361 1.85 35.16 -6.77
CA PRO A 361 1.73 34.25 -5.64
C PRO A 361 0.31 34.31 -5.04
N THR A 362 -0.21 33.16 -4.62
CA THR A 362 -1.46 33.09 -3.86
C THR A 362 -1.12 33.15 -2.37
N GLU A 363 -1.29 34.32 -1.75
CA GLU A 363 -1.32 34.46 -0.29
C GLU A 363 -2.70 34.05 0.25
N ILE A 364 -2.70 33.15 1.23
CA ILE A 364 -3.86 32.80 2.04
C ILE A 364 -3.90 33.78 3.22
N LEU A 365 -4.89 34.67 3.22
CA LEU A 365 -5.17 35.58 4.34
C LEU A 365 -5.72 34.80 5.54
N VAL A 366 -4.97 34.81 6.64
CA VAL A 366 -5.43 34.47 7.99
C VAL A 366 -5.75 35.79 8.71
N GLY A 367 -7.01 35.99 9.09
CA GLY A 367 -7.44 37.09 9.95
C GLY A 367 -7.66 36.63 11.40
N PRO A 368 -7.29 37.44 12.42
CA PRO A 368 -7.37 37.07 13.83
C PRO A 368 -8.72 37.42 14.48
N ASP A 369 -9.08 36.60 15.50
CA ASP A 369 -9.92 36.83 16.68
C ASP A 369 -10.90 38.03 16.72
N ASN A 370 -12.17 37.77 17.06
CA ASN A 370 -12.61 38.05 18.44
C ASN A 370 -13.92 37.37 18.88
N ARG A 371 -14.02 37.28 20.20
CA ARG A 371 -14.88 36.47 21.06
C ARG A 371 -16.27 37.06 21.32
N HIS A 372 -17.07 36.20 21.98
CA HIS A 372 -18.36 36.39 22.66
C HIS A 372 -19.58 36.13 21.76
N GLY A 373 -20.48 35.20 22.05
CA GLY A 373 -20.59 34.25 23.14
C GLY A 373 -22.06 33.89 23.26
N GLU A 374 -22.41 32.60 23.26
CA GLU A 374 -23.63 32.13 23.90
C GLU A 374 -23.62 30.61 24.00
N ARG A 375 -23.90 30.14 25.21
CA ARG A 375 -24.09 28.75 25.58
C ARG A 375 -25.46 28.31 25.07
N SER A 376 -25.58 27.13 24.46
CA SER A 376 -26.63 26.21 24.90
C SER A 376 -26.36 24.77 24.47
N ARG A 377 -26.70 23.88 25.39
CA ARG A 377 -26.64 22.41 25.33
C ARG A 377 -27.74 21.87 24.41
N ALA A 378 -27.52 20.72 23.79
CA ALA A 378 -28.41 19.55 23.92
C ALA A 378 -27.87 18.35 23.13
N VAL A 379 -27.33 17.40 23.88
CA VAL A 379 -27.40 15.96 23.60
C VAL A 379 -28.77 15.48 24.12
N GLU A 380 -29.23 14.36 23.56
CA GLU A 380 -30.25 13.42 24.07
C GLU A 380 -31.69 13.45 23.50
N ALA A 381 -32.00 12.32 22.86
CA ALA A 381 -33.15 11.43 23.08
C ALA A 381 -34.57 12.00 22.91
N ILE A 382 -35.28 11.45 21.92
CA ILE A 382 -36.74 11.38 21.95
C ILE A 382 -37.15 9.90 21.81
N SER A 383 -37.47 9.32 22.97
CA SER A 383 -38.29 8.13 23.14
C SER A 383 -39.37 8.49 24.18
N GLN A 384 -40.64 8.31 23.78
CA GLN A 384 -41.89 8.31 24.57
C GLN A 384 -42.38 9.68 25.12
N GLY A 385 -43.66 10.05 25.06
CA GLY A 385 -44.90 9.40 24.62
C GLY A 385 -46.15 10.24 24.95
N HIS A 386 -47.34 9.60 24.88
CA HIS A 386 -48.72 10.01 25.25
C HIS A 386 -49.60 10.57 24.09
N ARG A 387 -50.86 10.17 23.87
CA ARG A 387 -51.88 9.48 24.71
C ARG A 387 -53.07 8.96 23.87
N ALA A 388 -53.75 7.93 24.41
CA ALA A 388 -55.15 7.46 24.24
C ALA A 388 -55.59 6.94 22.85
N ASP A 389 -56.37 5.85 22.69
CA ASP A 389 -57.52 5.39 23.48
C ASP A 389 -57.89 3.90 23.20
N GLY A 390 -58.53 3.25 24.18
CA GLY A 390 -59.56 2.21 24.04
C GLY A 390 -59.27 0.79 23.49
N GLY A 391 -59.42 -0.25 24.34
CA GLY A 391 -59.71 -1.62 23.85
C GLY A 391 -59.44 -2.77 24.81
N ARG A 392 -60.50 -3.33 25.39
CA ARG A 392 -60.53 -4.39 26.43
C ARG A 392 -59.97 -5.74 25.96
N GLY A 393 -59.37 -6.51 26.89
CA GLY A 393 -59.12 -7.95 26.68
C GLY A 393 -58.31 -8.62 27.79
N ASN A 394 -59.00 -9.06 28.84
CA ASN A 394 -58.46 -9.72 30.04
C ASN A 394 -57.97 -11.15 29.72
N ARG A 395 -56.75 -11.55 30.13
CA ARG A 395 -56.43 -12.90 30.64
C ARG A 395 -55.08 -12.93 31.36
N ARG A 396 -55.08 -13.54 32.56
CA ARG A 396 -54.02 -13.59 33.57
C ARG A 396 -53.23 -14.91 33.50
N LEU A 397 -51.90 -14.79 33.72
CA LEU A 397 -50.96 -15.67 34.45
C LEU A 397 -50.52 -17.04 33.86
N PRO A 398 -49.37 -17.63 34.29
CA PRO A 398 -48.14 -17.05 34.86
C PRO A 398 -46.80 -17.61 34.28
N ALA A 399 -45.70 -16.99 34.73
CA ALA A 399 -44.30 -17.27 34.44
C ALA A 399 -43.75 -18.60 35.00
N THR A 400 -42.74 -19.18 34.33
CA THR A 400 -41.74 -20.08 34.93
C THR A 400 -40.41 -20.07 34.16
N SER A 401 -39.34 -19.79 34.93
CA SER A 401 -37.95 -20.27 34.87
C SER A 401 -37.16 -20.26 33.55
N LEU A 402 -36.15 -19.37 33.48
CA LEU A 402 -34.94 -19.51 32.68
C LEU A 402 -33.73 -19.59 33.62
N HIS A 403 -33.07 -20.76 33.68
CA HIS A 403 -31.73 -20.93 34.24
C HIS A 403 -30.97 -21.94 33.37
N HIS A 404 -29.94 -21.48 32.64
CA HIS A 404 -28.68 -22.19 32.51
C HIS A 404 -27.60 -21.32 31.85
N LEU A 405 -26.59 -20.96 32.65
CA LEU A 405 -25.26 -20.50 32.24
C LEU A 405 -24.27 -21.19 33.18
N PRO A 406 -23.19 -21.84 32.69
CA PRO A 406 -22.07 -22.24 33.55
C PRO A 406 -20.97 -21.19 33.50
N ARG A 407 -20.67 -20.59 34.66
CA ARG A 407 -19.41 -19.89 34.96
C ARG A 407 -18.34 -20.92 35.32
N MET A 408 -17.20 -20.92 34.62
CA MET A 408 -15.96 -21.52 35.09
C MET A 408 -14.91 -20.42 35.30
N LEU A 409 -14.70 -20.05 36.56
CA LEU A 409 -13.52 -19.36 37.07
C LEU A 409 -13.27 -19.90 38.49
N ARG A 410 -12.13 -20.54 38.70
CA ARG A 410 -11.52 -20.78 40.02
C ARG A 410 -10.04 -20.41 39.94
N GLN A 411 -9.61 -19.56 40.85
CA GLN A 411 -8.27 -19.51 41.45
C GLN A 411 -8.48 -19.43 42.98
N PRO A 412 -7.42 -19.34 43.81
CA PRO A 412 -6.61 -20.45 44.29
C PRO A 412 -6.71 -20.55 45.83
N ASP A 413 -6.19 -21.62 46.43
CA ASP A 413 -5.89 -21.62 47.87
C ASP A 413 -4.47 -22.12 48.09
N ASP A 414 -3.73 -21.31 48.86
CA ASP A 414 -2.49 -21.62 49.55
C ASP A 414 -2.76 -22.58 50.72
N ASP A 415 -1.84 -23.51 50.99
CA ASP A 415 -1.38 -23.69 52.36
C ASP A 415 -0.01 -24.38 52.46
N ALA A 416 0.75 -23.91 53.44
CA ALA A 416 2.15 -24.19 53.67
C ALA A 416 2.40 -25.48 54.49
N SER A 417 3.57 -26.12 54.33
CA SER A 417 4.57 -26.24 55.41
C SER A 417 5.70 -27.27 55.15
N SER A 418 6.92 -26.75 55.28
CA SER A 418 8.05 -27.31 56.03
C SER A 418 8.99 -28.39 55.44
N THR A 419 10.24 -27.94 55.29
CA THR A 419 11.50 -28.52 55.82
C THR A 419 12.44 -29.41 54.97
N ARG A 420 13.68 -28.88 54.92
CA ARG A 420 15.01 -29.53 55.05
C ARG A 420 15.77 -30.01 53.80
N ARG A 421 16.76 -29.17 53.44
CA ARG A 421 18.20 -29.46 53.20
C ARG A 421 18.61 -30.94 53.06
N SER A 422 19.32 -31.27 51.98
CA SER A 422 20.74 -31.68 52.08
C SER A 422 21.46 -31.61 50.73
N ARG A 423 22.70 -31.11 50.78
CA ARG A 423 23.76 -31.25 49.77
C ARG A 423 24.31 -32.68 49.86
N ASN A 424 24.80 -33.24 48.75
CA ASN A 424 26.14 -33.83 48.67
C ASN A 424 26.55 -34.23 47.25
N HIS A 425 27.76 -33.79 46.88
CA HIS A 425 28.62 -34.35 45.84
C HIS A 425 29.28 -35.66 46.31
N PRO A 426 29.82 -36.49 45.39
CA PRO A 426 31.27 -36.50 45.08
C PRO A 426 31.54 -36.49 43.54
N ARG A 427 32.59 -35.81 43.00
CA ARG A 427 34.02 -36.21 42.83
C ARG A 427 34.20 -37.62 42.22
N ALA A 428 35.12 -37.92 41.28
CA ALA A 428 36.18 -37.21 40.55
C ALA A 428 36.77 -38.15 39.46
N GLY A 429 37.61 -37.61 38.57
CA GLY A 429 38.59 -38.31 37.74
C GLY A 429 38.70 -37.67 36.35
N SER A 430 39.84 -37.19 35.87
CA SER A 430 41.23 -37.08 36.34
C SER A 430 41.90 -35.99 35.51
#